data_AF-A0A7C1UJZ9-F1
#
_entry.id   AF-A0A7C1UJZ9-F1
#
_cell.length_a   1.000
_cell.length_b   1.000
_cell.length_c   1.000
_cell.angle_alpha   90.00
_cell.angle_beta   90.00
_cell.angle_gamma   90.00
#
_symmetry.space_group_name_H-M   'P 1'
#
loop_
_entity.id
_entity.type
_entity.pdbx_description
1 polymer ?
#
loop_
_entity_poly.entity_id
_entity_poly.type
_entity_poly.pdbx_seq_one_letter_code
_entity_poly.pdbx_strand_id
1 'polypeptide(L)'
;MFGHPPACNPWGDVGQDDVEDIDLIVKGQNYGWRIMEGPICTPGVNSQCDKTGLTLPLYSYTHDQGRSITGGYVYRGKEFEQLCGAYLYGDFVSQAIWGLRTQGNKVVKHKTLFKVQSLLDLAFSYFDDDGLLISTFGEDEAGEIYVAAYQSGRIYKIAKK
;
A
#
# COMPACT_ATOMS: atom_id res chain seq x y z
N MET A 1 -3.44 -13.20 28.69
CA MET A 1 -4.40 -12.94 27.61
C MET A 1 -4.02 -11.59 26.99
N PHE A 2 -3.21 -11.58 25.94
CA PHE A 2 -2.95 -10.36 25.18
C PHE A 2 -4.15 -10.18 24.24
N GLY A 3 -5.09 -9.31 24.63
CA GLY A 3 -6.16 -8.91 23.73
C GLY A 3 -5.53 -8.32 22.49
N HIS A 4 -5.65 -9.02 21.36
CA HIS A 4 -5.31 -8.42 20.08
C HIS A 4 -6.19 -7.17 19.94
N PRO A 5 -5.62 -5.98 19.73
CA PRO A 5 -6.43 -4.83 19.34
C PRO A 5 -7.26 -5.22 18.11
N PRO A 6 -8.48 -4.66 17.94
CA PRO A 6 -9.31 -4.94 16.78
C PRO A 6 -8.44 -4.85 15.53
N ALA A 7 -8.42 -5.94 14.76
CA ALA A 7 -7.48 -6.12 13.67
C ALA A 7 -7.47 -4.86 12.80
N CYS A 8 -6.32 -4.20 12.72
CA CYS A 8 -6.14 -3.12 11.76
C CYS A 8 -6.48 -3.69 10.39
N ASN A 9 -7.47 -3.10 9.70
CA ASN A 9 -7.89 -3.49 8.36
C ASN A 9 -7.47 -2.40 7.36
N PRO A 10 -6.16 -2.26 7.06
CA PRO A 10 -5.63 -1.25 6.15
C PRO A 10 -5.92 -1.61 4.69
N TRP A 11 -6.48 -0.69 3.92
CA TRP A 11 -6.83 -0.87 2.51
C TRP A 11 -6.19 0.23 1.68
N GLY A 12 -5.66 -0.11 0.49
CA GLY A 12 -5.09 0.89 -0.41
C GLY A 12 -6.16 1.50 -1.33
N ASP A 13 -6.07 2.80 -1.60
CA ASP A 13 -6.93 3.54 -2.52
C ASP A 13 -6.08 4.41 -3.47
N VAL A 14 -6.40 4.35 -4.77
CA VAL A 14 -5.70 5.07 -5.83
C VAL A 14 -6.37 6.41 -6.04
N GLY A 15 -5.61 7.50 -5.84
CA GLY A 15 -6.10 8.84 -6.06
C GLY A 15 -6.25 9.21 -7.54
N GLN A 16 -6.71 10.45 -7.76
CA GLN A 16 -6.92 10.95 -9.11
C GLN A 16 -5.63 11.40 -9.77
N ASP A 17 -4.84 12.22 -9.06
CA ASP A 17 -3.77 13.02 -9.67
C ASP A 17 -2.49 13.04 -8.83
N ASP A 18 -2.58 13.16 -7.51
CA ASP A 18 -1.45 13.60 -6.68
C ASP A 18 -1.10 12.65 -5.53
N VAL A 19 -2.07 11.89 -4.99
CA VAL A 19 -1.90 11.17 -3.72
C VAL A 19 -2.48 9.76 -3.78
N GLU A 20 -1.71 8.81 -3.24
CA GLU A 20 -2.17 7.44 -2.96
C GLU A 20 -2.35 7.24 -1.47
N ASP A 21 -3.33 6.42 -1.06
CA ASP A 21 -3.76 6.35 0.33
C ASP A 21 -3.86 4.92 0.87
N ILE A 22 -3.68 4.81 2.19
CA ILE A 22 -4.04 3.65 2.99
C ILE A 22 -5.05 4.08 4.03
N ASP A 23 -6.24 3.49 3.99
CA ASP A 23 -7.32 3.72 4.93
C ASP A 23 -7.40 2.65 6.00
N LEU A 24 -7.68 3.05 7.25
CA LEU A 24 -8.09 2.11 8.28
C LEU A 24 -9.61 1.90 8.20
N ILE A 25 -10.03 0.73 7.72
CA ILE A 25 -11.45 0.49 7.45
C ILE A 25 -12.25 0.30 8.73
N VAL A 26 -13.27 1.14 8.90
CA VAL A 26 -14.24 1.14 10.00
C VAL A 26 -15.64 1.22 9.39
N LYS A 27 -16.51 0.29 9.80
CA LYS A 27 -17.87 0.17 9.26
C LYS A 27 -18.63 1.50 9.39
N GLY A 28 -19.19 1.96 8.28
CA GLY A 28 -20.07 3.14 8.21
C GLY A 28 -19.35 4.47 8.05
N GLN A 29 -18.01 4.48 7.91
CA GLN A 29 -17.26 5.70 7.63
C GLN A 29 -17.32 6.10 6.16
N ASN A 30 -17.15 7.39 5.90
CA ASN A 30 -16.97 7.98 4.57
C ASN A 30 -15.52 8.44 4.42
N TYR A 31 -14.78 7.87 3.47
CA TYR A 31 -13.35 8.14 3.24
C TYR A 31 -13.09 9.35 2.31
N GLY A 32 -14.15 10.07 1.95
CA GLY A 32 -14.04 11.43 1.44
C GLY A 32 -13.99 11.57 -0.08
N TRP A 33 -13.81 10.51 -0.86
CA TRP A 33 -13.89 10.61 -2.32
C TRP A 33 -15.30 11.05 -2.80
N ARG A 34 -15.46 11.98 -3.74
CA ARG A 34 -14.45 12.76 -4.51
C ARG A 34 -14.19 14.17 -3.97
N ILE A 35 -14.50 14.42 -2.70
CA ILE A 35 -14.28 15.70 -2.03
C ILE A 35 -12.79 15.82 -1.66
N MET A 36 -12.22 14.71 -1.20
CA MET A 36 -10.83 14.55 -0.77
C MET A 36 -10.10 13.56 -1.68
N GLU A 37 -8.81 13.80 -1.87
CA GLU A 37 -7.81 12.84 -2.33
C GLU A 37 -6.77 12.76 -1.21
N GLY A 38 -6.82 11.68 -0.45
CA GLY A 38 -6.08 11.54 0.80
C GLY A 38 -6.29 12.68 1.80
N PRO A 39 -5.24 13.42 2.20
CA PRO A 39 -5.35 14.52 3.14
C PRO A 39 -5.67 15.86 2.46
N ILE A 40 -5.65 15.92 1.13
CA ILE A 40 -5.88 17.15 0.34
C ILE A 40 -7.28 17.15 -0.27
N CYS A 41 -7.73 18.33 -0.68
CA CYS A 41 -8.93 18.42 -1.50
C CYS A 41 -8.60 17.96 -2.92
N THR A 42 -9.53 17.23 -3.56
CA THR A 42 -9.27 16.67 -4.89
C THR A 42 -8.92 17.78 -5.90
N PRO A 43 -7.76 17.70 -6.57
CA PRO A 43 -7.35 18.63 -7.61
C PRO A 43 -8.43 18.77 -8.70
N GLY A 44 -8.63 20.00 -9.18
CA GLY A 44 -9.65 20.31 -10.19
C GLY A 44 -11.11 20.22 -9.71
N VAL A 45 -11.38 19.80 -8.47
CA VAL A 45 -12.75 19.72 -7.93
C VAL A 45 -13.11 20.94 -7.09
N ASN A 46 -12.44 21.16 -5.96
CA ASN A 46 -12.62 22.31 -5.09
C ASN A 46 -11.38 22.49 -4.23
N SER A 47 -10.70 23.64 -4.33
CA SER A 47 -9.49 23.92 -3.54
C SER A 47 -9.75 24.18 -2.05
N GLN A 48 -11.01 24.34 -1.64
CA GLN A 48 -11.47 24.56 -0.26
C GLN A 48 -12.65 23.63 0.04
N CYS A 49 -12.35 22.33 0.12
CA CYS A 49 -13.31 21.28 0.41
C CYS A 49 -13.74 21.25 1.88
N ASP A 50 -15.02 20.92 2.13
CA ASP A 50 -15.52 20.64 3.47
C ASP A 50 -15.16 19.21 3.88
N LYS A 51 -14.48 19.07 5.01
CA LYS A 51 -14.04 17.79 5.56
C LYS A 51 -14.99 17.24 6.65
N THR A 52 -16.09 17.94 6.92
CA THR A 52 -17.03 17.58 7.98
C THR A 52 -17.62 16.19 7.73
N GLY A 53 -17.46 15.30 8.71
CA GLY A 53 -17.96 13.92 8.62
C GLY A 53 -17.14 12.99 7.72
N LEU A 54 -16.00 13.43 7.20
CA LEU A 54 -15.08 12.61 6.41
C LEU A 54 -14.01 11.98 7.32
N THR A 55 -13.59 10.78 6.96
CA THR A 55 -12.49 10.04 7.59
C THR A 55 -11.24 10.23 6.75
N LEU A 56 -10.17 10.67 7.39
CA LEU A 56 -8.87 10.81 6.74
C LEU A 56 -8.13 9.46 6.69
N PRO A 57 -7.27 9.27 5.69
CA PRO A 57 -6.46 8.06 5.58
C PRO A 57 -5.51 7.90 6.76
N LEU A 58 -5.16 6.65 7.02
CA LEU A 58 -4.15 6.27 8.00
C LEU A 58 -2.74 6.68 7.54
N TYR A 59 -2.48 6.58 6.25
CA TYR A 59 -1.22 6.96 5.62
C TYR A 59 -1.46 7.39 4.17
N SER A 60 -0.68 8.35 3.70
CA SER A 60 -0.75 8.86 2.33
C SER A 60 0.64 9.10 1.80
N TYR A 61 0.83 8.97 0.50
CA TYR A 61 2.07 9.34 -0.17
C TYR A 61 1.82 10.01 -1.53
N THR A 62 2.73 10.88 -1.93
CA THR A 62 2.64 11.61 -3.20
C THR A 62 3.22 10.82 -4.36
N HIS A 63 2.92 11.28 -5.58
CA HIS A 63 3.45 10.73 -6.83
C HIS A 63 4.98 10.73 -6.98
N ASP A 64 5.71 11.42 -6.08
CA ASP A 64 7.17 11.32 -5.97
C ASP A 64 7.64 9.96 -5.41
N GLN A 65 6.78 9.27 -4.66
CA GLN A 65 7.08 7.99 -4.02
C GLN A 65 6.57 6.81 -4.84
N GLY A 66 5.35 6.93 -5.37
CA GLY A 66 4.60 5.94 -6.17
C GLY A 66 3.30 6.56 -6.68
N ARG A 67 2.66 5.98 -7.69
CA ARG A 67 1.55 6.62 -8.44
C ARG A 67 0.32 5.73 -8.67
N SER A 68 0.31 4.55 -8.08
CA SER A 68 -0.79 3.59 -8.18
C SER A 68 -0.58 2.54 -7.11
N ILE A 69 -1.15 2.79 -5.92
CA ILE A 69 -1.05 1.84 -4.82
C ILE A 69 -1.70 0.52 -5.18
N THR A 70 -0.99 -0.56 -4.86
CA THR A 70 -1.54 -1.91 -4.83
C THR A 70 -1.61 -2.34 -3.38
N GLY A 71 -2.83 -2.39 -2.84
CA GLY A 71 -3.09 -2.89 -1.49
C GLY A 71 -2.57 -4.31 -1.29
N GLY A 72 -2.30 -4.69 -0.05
CA GLY A 72 -1.73 -5.99 0.27
C GLY A 72 -2.24 -6.60 1.57
N TYR A 73 -1.35 -7.17 2.36
CA TYR A 73 -1.71 -8.01 3.50
C TYR A 73 -0.86 -7.68 4.71
N VAL A 74 -1.44 -7.83 5.89
CA VAL A 74 -0.66 -7.85 7.13
C VAL A 74 0.14 -9.14 7.18
N TYR A 75 1.47 -9.07 7.29
CA TYR A 75 2.33 -10.25 7.30
C TYR A 75 2.13 -11.08 8.57
N ARG A 76 1.85 -12.38 8.43
CA ARG A 76 1.68 -13.35 9.53
C ARG A 76 2.59 -14.57 9.43
N GLY A 77 3.42 -14.62 8.39
CA GLY A 77 4.39 -15.67 8.15
C GLY A 77 5.48 -15.76 9.22
N LYS A 78 6.27 -16.82 9.11
CA LYS A 78 7.38 -17.14 10.02
C LYS A 78 8.74 -16.86 9.39
N GLU A 79 8.81 -16.73 8.06
CA GLU A 79 10.08 -16.45 7.40
C GLU A 79 10.67 -15.12 7.88
N PHE A 80 9.87 -14.07 7.98
CA PHE A 80 10.28 -12.74 8.44
C PHE A 80 9.61 -12.35 9.76
N GLU A 81 10.03 -12.94 10.87
CA GLU A 81 9.46 -12.63 12.20
C GLU A 81 9.42 -11.12 12.51
N GLN A 82 10.42 -10.35 12.06
CA GLN A 82 10.49 -8.90 12.23
C GLN A 82 9.44 -8.11 11.43
N LEU A 83 8.74 -8.74 10.48
CA LEU A 83 7.64 -8.16 9.72
C LEU A 83 6.27 -8.57 10.26
N CYS A 84 6.19 -9.52 11.21
CA CYS A 84 4.92 -9.97 11.77
C CYS A 84 4.07 -8.79 12.29
N GLY A 85 2.86 -8.64 11.78
CA GLY A 85 1.94 -7.55 12.08
C GLY A 85 2.16 -6.26 11.29
N ALA A 86 3.11 -6.20 10.37
CA ALA A 86 3.25 -5.09 9.43
C ALA A 86 2.35 -5.31 8.20
N TYR A 87 1.65 -4.26 7.76
CA TYR A 87 0.95 -4.24 6.49
C TYR A 87 1.96 -4.09 5.35
N LEU A 88 2.05 -5.11 4.51
CA LEU A 88 2.84 -5.13 3.29
C LEU A 88 1.96 -4.67 2.14
N TYR A 89 2.41 -3.66 1.42
CA TYR A 89 1.73 -3.11 0.26
C TYR A 89 2.78 -2.67 -0.76
N GLY A 90 2.34 -2.43 -1.99
CA GLY A 90 3.23 -2.01 -3.06
C GLY A 90 2.60 -0.96 -3.93
N ASP A 91 3.29 -0.64 -5.01
CA ASP A 91 2.85 0.35 -5.99
C ASP A 91 3.20 -0.13 -7.39
N PHE A 92 2.22 -0.09 -8.29
CA PHE A 92 2.34 -0.61 -9.63
C PHE A 92 3.44 0.11 -10.43
N VAL A 93 3.54 1.44 -10.26
CA VAL A 93 4.40 2.29 -11.07
C VAL A 93 5.85 2.26 -10.58
N SER A 94 6.06 2.52 -9.30
CA SER A 94 7.39 2.52 -8.69
C SER A 94 7.94 1.11 -8.43
N GLN A 95 7.08 0.09 -8.50
CA GLN A 95 7.39 -1.32 -8.21
C GLN A 95 8.02 -1.53 -6.83
N ALA A 96 7.80 -0.57 -5.92
CA ALA A 96 8.30 -0.65 -4.56
C ALA A 96 7.35 -1.48 -3.69
N ILE A 97 7.91 -2.09 -2.66
CA ILE A 97 7.17 -2.77 -1.59
C ILE A 97 7.58 -2.12 -0.28
N TRP A 98 6.59 -1.77 0.53
CA TRP A 98 6.79 -1.18 1.84
C TRP A 98 6.11 -2.01 2.93
N GLY A 99 6.58 -1.82 4.16
CA GLY A 99 5.95 -2.32 5.37
C GLY A 99 5.52 -1.16 6.27
N LEU A 100 4.24 -1.12 6.63
CA LEU A 100 3.64 -0.15 7.54
C LEU A 100 3.26 -0.84 8.85
N ARG A 101 3.67 -0.32 10.00
CA ARG A 101 3.19 -0.76 11.33
C ARG A 101 2.38 0.33 11.97
N THR A 102 1.29 -0.07 12.61
CA THR A 102 0.40 0.83 13.32
C THR A 102 0.28 0.48 14.80
N GLN A 103 -0.04 1.48 15.60
CA GLN A 103 -0.51 1.32 16.98
C GLN A 103 -1.83 2.11 17.10
N GLY A 104 -2.95 1.40 17.08
CA GLY A 104 -4.26 2.02 16.89
C GLY A 104 -4.37 2.67 15.50
N ASN A 105 -4.81 3.92 15.44
CA ASN A 105 -4.96 4.69 14.20
C ASN A 105 -3.71 5.51 13.81
N LYS A 106 -2.53 5.15 14.35
CA LYS A 106 -1.28 5.87 14.09
C LYS A 106 -0.25 4.95 13.47
N VAL A 107 0.41 5.43 12.43
CA VAL A 107 1.62 4.81 11.89
C VAL A 107 2.77 5.03 12.87
N VAL A 108 3.42 3.94 13.29
CA VAL A 108 4.59 3.97 14.19
C VAL A 108 5.87 3.55 13.48
N LYS A 109 5.78 2.91 12.32
CA LYS A 109 6.92 2.57 11.47
C LYS A 109 6.49 2.44 10.02
N HIS A 110 7.29 3.00 9.12
CA HIS A 110 7.21 2.80 7.69
C HIS A 110 8.60 2.40 7.19
N LYS A 111 8.69 1.38 6.33
CA LYS A 111 9.97 0.86 5.85
C LYS A 111 9.86 0.43 4.40
N THR A 112 10.76 0.89 3.55
CA THR A 112 11.00 0.32 2.23
C THR A 112 11.62 -1.07 2.37
N LEU A 113 10.98 -2.07 1.79
CA LEU A 113 11.43 -3.47 1.81
C LEU A 113 12.05 -3.88 0.48
N PHE A 114 11.48 -3.36 -0.61
CA PHE A 114 12.00 -3.53 -1.95
C PHE A 114 11.76 -2.23 -2.73
N LYS A 115 12.72 -1.85 -3.56
CA LYS A 115 12.59 -0.77 -4.55
C LYS A 115 13.63 -0.96 -5.64
N VAL A 116 13.21 -0.77 -6.88
CA VAL A 116 14.12 -0.71 -8.03
C VAL A 116 15.01 0.53 -7.87
N GLN A 117 16.33 0.32 -7.83
CA GLN A 117 17.28 1.37 -7.42
C GLN A 117 17.65 2.35 -8.54
N SER A 118 17.59 1.89 -9.79
CA SER A 118 17.95 2.66 -10.98
C SER A 118 16.70 3.06 -11.75
N LEU A 119 16.63 4.32 -12.18
CA LEU A 119 15.58 4.78 -13.08
C LEU A 119 15.63 4.04 -14.43
N LEU A 120 16.83 3.62 -14.86
CA LEU A 120 16.98 2.87 -16.09
C LEU A 120 16.44 1.44 -15.95
N ASP A 121 16.71 0.78 -14.82
CA ASP A 121 16.17 -0.55 -14.54
C ASP A 121 14.65 -0.50 -14.41
N LEU A 122 14.13 0.55 -13.75
CA LEU A 122 12.69 0.78 -13.64
C LEU A 122 12.09 1.01 -15.04
N ALA A 123 12.69 1.85 -15.87
CA ALA A 123 12.22 2.08 -17.24
C ALA A 123 12.21 0.78 -18.07
N PHE A 124 13.27 -0.03 -17.99
CA PHE A 124 13.33 -1.31 -18.71
C PHE A 124 12.27 -2.30 -18.22
N SER A 125 11.99 -2.36 -16.92
CA SER A 125 10.98 -3.26 -16.38
C SER A 125 9.54 -3.00 -16.88
N TYR A 126 9.26 -1.86 -17.52
CA TYR A 126 7.99 -1.64 -18.20
C TYR A 126 7.89 -2.30 -19.58
N PHE A 127 9.03 -2.58 -20.20
CA PHE A 127 9.12 -3.19 -21.54
C PHE A 127 9.61 -4.63 -21.49
N ASP A 128 10.13 -5.06 -20.34
CA ASP A 128 10.57 -6.42 -20.08
C ASP A 128 9.42 -7.24 -19.47
N ASP A 129 9.25 -8.48 -19.97
CA ASP A 129 8.28 -9.41 -19.39
C ASP A 129 8.61 -9.73 -17.93
N ASP A 130 9.88 -9.59 -17.53
CA ASP A 130 10.34 -9.89 -16.17
C ASP A 130 10.12 -8.75 -15.16
N GLY A 131 9.54 -7.62 -15.57
CA GLY A 131 9.22 -6.50 -14.66
C GLY A 131 8.20 -6.84 -13.58
N LEU A 132 8.36 -6.27 -12.38
CA LEU A 132 7.57 -6.68 -11.21
C LEU A 132 6.18 -6.03 -11.14
N LEU A 133 5.85 -5.07 -12.03
CA LEU A 133 4.58 -4.31 -12.11
C LEU A 133 3.47 -4.90 -11.23
N ILE A 134 3.43 -4.46 -9.97
CA ILE A 134 2.77 -5.21 -8.90
C ILE A 134 1.27 -5.00 -9.03
N SER A 135 0.56 -6.02 -9.51
CA SER A 135 -0.89 -5.95 -9.74
C SER A 135 -1.72 -6.43 -8.55
N THR A 136 -1.16 -7.33 -7.75
CA THR A 136 -1.83 -7.85 -6.55
C THR A 136 -0.83 -8.50 -5.60
N PHE A 137 -1.30 -8.73 -4.38
CA PHE A 137 -0.65 -9.56 -3.39
C PHE A 137 -1.48 -10.83 -3.13
N GLY A 138 -0.83 -11.87 -2.61
CA GLY A 138 -1.48 -13.06 -2.09
C GLY A 138 -0.83 -13.52 -0.78
N GLU A 139 -1.58 -14.27 0.01
CA GLU A 139 -1.12 -14.91 1.26
C GLU A 139 -1.38 -16.42 1.14
N ASP A 140 -0.42 -17.25 1.55
CA ASP A 140 -0.64 -18.70 1.67
C ASP A 140 -1.12 -19.10 3.08
N GLU A 141 -1.45 -20.38 3.27
CA GLU A 141 -1.90 -20.94 4.55
C GLU A 141 -0.87 -20.78 5.70
N ALA A 142 0.40 -20.52 5.38
CA ALA A 142 1.45 -20.27 6.36
C ALA A 142 1.60 -18.78 6.70
N GLY A 143 0.85 -17.88 6.06
CA GLY A 143 0.95 -16.44 6.22
C GLY A 143 2.10 -15.79 5.44
N GLU A 144 2.73 -16.54 4.52
CA GLU A 144 3.78 -16.00 3.65
C GLU A 144 3.16 -15.26 2.47
N ILE A 145 3.84 -14.20 2.02
CA ILE A 145 3.29 -13.24 1.08
C ILE A 145 3.92 -13.38 -0.30
N TYR A 146 3.05 -13.25 -1.31
CA TYR A 146 3.36 -13.35 -2.73
C TYR A 146 2.90 -12.08 -3.44
N VAL A 147 3.52 -11.79 -4.59
CA VAL A 147 3.12 -10.70 -5.50
C VAL A 147 2.96 -11.23 -6.91
N ALA A 148 2.00 -10.70 -7.67
CA ALA A 148 1.84 -11.01 -9.09
C ALA A 148 2.34 -9.86 -9.97
N ALA A 149 3.24 -10.18 -10.89
CA ALA A 149 3.71 -9.28 -11.92
C ALA A 149 2.69 -9.22 -13.06
N TYR A 150 2.19 -8.02 -13.35
CA TYR A 150 1.13 -7.82 -14.35
C TYR A 150 1.55 -8.27 -15.76
N GLN A 151 2.78 -7.95 -16.16
CA GLN A 151 3.23 -8.15 -17.54
C GLN A 151 3.45 -9.63 -17.88
N SER A 152 4.24 -10.35 -17.07
CA SER A 152 4.50 -11.78 -17.30
C SER A 152 3.43 -12.73 -16.75
N GLY A 153 2.55 -12.25 -15.86
CA GLY A 153 1.62 -13.11 -15.12
C GLY A 153 2.31 -14.03 -14.10
N ARG A 154 3.58 -13.80 -13.80
CA ARG A 154 4.33 -14.60 -12.81
C ARG A 154 3.95 -14.21 -11.38
N ILE A 155 4.00 -15.20 -10.50
CA ILE A 155 3.81 -15.02 -9.06
C ILE A 155 5.14 -15.24 -8.37
N TYR A 156 5.55 -14.26 -7.56
CA TYR A 156 6.80 -14.27 -6.81
C TYR A 156 6.51 -14.38 -5.32
N LYS A 157 7.21 -15.28 -4.63
CA LYS A 157 7.23 -15.31 -3.17
C LYS A 157 8.22 -14.25 -2.65
N ILE A 158 7.82 -13.47 -1.66
CA ILE A 158 8.77 -12.63 -0.91
C ILE A 158 9.61 -13.57 -0.03
N ALA A 159 10.93 -13.59 -0.25
CA ALA A 159 11.84 -14.52 0.42
C ALA A 159 13.13 -13.83 0.88
N LYS A 160 13.81 -14.41 1.87
CA LYS A 160 15.13 -13.90 2.32
C LYS A 160 16.15 -13.99 1.18
N LYS A 161 17.05 -13.01 1.15
CA LYS A 161 18.24 -13.04 0.30
C LYS A 161 19.30 -13.99 0.88
#